data_AF-C6XTV4-F1
#
_entry.id   AF-C6XTV4-F1
#
_cell.length_a   1.000
_cell.length_b   1.000
_cell.length_c   1.000
_cell.angle_alpha   90.00
_cell.angle_beta   90.00
_cell.angle_gamma   90.00
#
_symmetry.space_group_name_H-M   'P 1'
#
loop_
_entity.id
_entity.type
_entity.pdbx_description
1 polymer ?
#
loop_
_entity_poly.entity_id
_entity_poly.type
_entity_poly.pdbx_seq_one_letter_code
_entity_poly.pdbx_strand_id
1 'polypeptide(L)'
;MKFIEGHTHVLEIFGITKITSAKIDWVLNPDVYAVLVTAEENGKALAGSRIHRANGINPLPIEEAVGYMDNRIHAMVSERTPNGTGELCGVWNSWEIAGLGVGSLFLSQVSVALSSLIGLTTLFGLTAPATHRNAVRGGFRVITEIGINGRFYYPKEDLTATAVITDELENLPLAIDEVRNNIFSFKANPKQIFQIPNKANDGFIDVHIDIAL
;
A
#
# COMPACT_ATOMS: atom_id res chain seq x y z
N MET A 1 0.78 -2.55 17.63
CA MET A 1 2.15 -3.08 17.86
C MET A 1 2.62 -4.01 16.75
N LYS A 2 1.93 -5.13 16.46
CA LYS A 2 2.34 -6.12 15.44
C LYS A 2 2.76 -5.53 14.08
N PHE A 3 1.99 -4.56 13.55
CA PHE A 3 2.33 -3.86 12.31
C PHE A 3 3.70 -3.16 12.40
N ILE A 4 3.91 -2.37 13.47
CA ILE A 4 5.11 -1.56 13.67
C ILE A 4 6.33 -2.45 13.83
N GLU A 5 6.23 -3.50 14.65
CA GLU A 5 7.33 -4.45 14.87
C GLU A 5 7.78 -5.10 13.56
N GLY A 6 6.84 -5.61 12.76
CA GLY A 6 7.17 -6.25 11.48
C GLY A 6 7.69 -5.27 10.44
N HIS A 7 7.08 -4.09 10.32
CA HIS A 7 7.53 -3.05 9.39
C HIS A 7 8.94 -2.56 9.72
N THR A 8 9.20 -2.24 11.00
CA THR A 8 10.52 -1.80 11.47
C THR A 8 11.59 -2.83 11.17
N HIS A 9 11.31 -4.11 11.46
CA HIS A 9 12.25 -5.20 11.18
C HIS A 9 12.62 -5.30 9.69
N VAL A 10 11.63 -5.17 8.79
CA VAL A 10 11.89 -5.17 7.34
C VAL A 10 12.73 -3.96 6.92
N LEU A 11 12.45 -2.78 7.46
CA LEU A 11 13.22 -1.57 7.15
C LEU A 11 14.68 -1.67 7.61
N GLU A 12 14.93 -2.26 8.78
CA GLU A 12 16.29 -2.51 9.30
C GLU A 12 17.12 -3.42 8.38
N ILE A 13 16.50 -4.44 7.78
CA ILE A 13 17.17 -5.34 6.81
C ILE A 13 17.69 -4.56 5.59
N PHE A 14 16.99 -3.51 5.17
CA PHE A 14 17.40 -2.64 4.06
C PHE A 14 18.32 -1.48 4.52
N GLY A 15 18.76 -1.48 5.78
CA GLY A 15 19.61 -0.44 6.35
C GLY A 15 18.88 0.90 6.54
N ILE A 16 17.54 0.88 6.60
CA ILE A 16 16.73 2.08 6.76
C ILE A 16 16.27 2.19 8.22
N THR A 17 17.04 2.90 9.04
CA THR A 17 16.83 2.98 10.50
C THR A 17 16.14 4.26 10.98
N LYS A 18 15.93 5.24 10.09
CA LYS A 18 15.33 6.55 10.40
C LYS A 18 14.28 6.93 9.35
N ILE A 19 13.07 6.37 9.45
CA ILE A 19 11.94 6.85 8.63
C ILE A 19 10.89 7.51 9.53
N THR A 20 10.45 8.69 9.14
CA THR A 20 9.31 9.40 9.74
C THR A 20 8.03 8.56 9.73
N SER A 21 7.84 7.65 8.77
CA SER A 21 6.72 6.70 8.75
C SER A 21 6.71 5.71 9.92
N ALA A 22 7.83 5.55 10.63
CA ALA A 22 7.91 4.78 11.87
C ALA A 22 7.48 5.57 13.12
N LYS A 23 7.27 6.90 13.02
CA LYS A 23 6.63 7.66 14.09
C LYS A 23 5.27 7.05 14.36
N ILE A 24 4.97 6.74 15.61
CA ILE A 24 3.81 5.92 16.00
C ILE A 24 2.51 6.74 16.04
N ASP A 25 2.60 8.06 15.86
CA ASP A 25 1.47 8.99 16.00
C ASP A 25 0.27 8.65 15.10
N TRP A 26 0.52 8.06 13.93
CA TRP A 26 -0.54 7.60 13.03
C TRP A 26 -1.43 6.50 13.62
N VAL A 27 -0.97 5.78 14.65
CA VAL A 27 -1.75 4.71 15.30
C VAL A 27 -3.02 5.26 15.94
N LEU A 28 -3.00 6.53 16.36
CA LEU A 28 -4.14 7.21 16.95
C LEU A 28 -4.97 8.00 15.92
N ASN A 29 -4.54 8.03 14.65
CA ASN A 29 -5.26 8.74 13.61
C ASN A 29 -6.45 7.90 13.12
N PRO A 30 -7.71 8.36 13.29
CA PRO A 30 -8.88 7.62 12.83
C PRO A 30 -8.97 7.47 11.31
N ASP A 31 -8.22 8.28 10.55
CA ASP A 31 -8.14 8.22 9.08
C ASP A 31 -7.06 7.24 8.59
N VAL A 32 -6.50 6.41 9.47
CA VAL A 32 -5.48 5.43 9.16
C VAL A 32 -5.98 4.02 9.42
N TYR A 33 -5.94 3.20 8.37
CA TYR A 33 -6.38 1.81 8.37
C TYR A 33 -5.17 0.90 8.14
N ALA A 34 -4.99 -0.10 9.01
CA ALA A 34 -3.93 -1.10 8.84
C ALA A 34 -4.55 -2.45 8.44
N VAL A 35 -4.01 -3.07 7.40
CA VAL A 35 -4.34 -4.44 7.02
C VAL A 35 -3.16 -5.32 7.43
N LEU A 36 -3.46 -6.43 8.10
CA LEU A 36 -2.46 -7.40 8.54
C LEU A 36 -2.75 -8.77 7.94
N VAL A 37 -1.68 -9.48 7.58
CA VAL A 37 -1.71 -10.91 7.30
C VAL A 37 -1.08 -11.63 8.48
N THR A 38 -1.77 -12.61 9.04
CA THR A 38 -1.28 -13.42 10.16
C THR A 38 -1.42 -14.91 9.80
N ALA A 39 -0.56 -15.77 10.37
CA ALA A 39 -0.72 -17.23 10.20
C ALA A 39 -2.01 -17.75 10.86
N GLU A 40 -2.40 -17.11 11.96
CA GLU A 40 -3.57 -17.43 12.78
C GLU A 40 -4.22 -16.09 13.18
N GLU A 41 -5.53 -16.07 13.45
CA GLU A 41 -6.29 -14.83 13.72
C GLU A 41 -5.59 -13.90 14.73
N ASN A 42 -5.05 -14.45 15.82
CA ASN A 42 -4.33 -13.69 16.85
C ASN A 42 -2.81 -13.92 16.82
N GLY A 43 -2.30 -14.58 15.79
CA GLY A 43 -0.89 -14.93 15.63
C GLY A 43 0.01 -13.76 15.24
N LYS A 44 1.26 -14.10 14.93
CA LYS A 44 2.28 -13.15 14.46
C LYS A 44 1.85 -12.51 13.13
N ALA A 45 2.09 -11.21 12.98
CA ALA A 45 1.94 -10.54 11.70
C ALA A 45 3.08 -10.97 10.75
N LEU A 46 2.69 -11.49 9.59
CA LEU A 46 3.56 -11.93 8.51
C LEU A 46 3.60 -10.91 7.37
N ALA A 47 2.60 -10.05 7.26
CA ALA A 47 2.60 -8.92 6.33
C ALA A 47 1.74 -7.78 6.88
N GLY A 48 1.97 -6.59 6.36
CA GLY A 48 1.14 -5.44 6.68
C GLY A 48 1.17 -4.38 5.59
N SER A 49 0.05 -3.66 5.46
CA SER A 49 -0.06 -2.43 4.69
C SER A 49 -0.87 -1.40 5.46
N ARG A 50 -0.71 -0.13 5.09
CA ARG A 50 -1.41 0.99 5.71
C ARG A 50 -2.08 1.83 4.63
N ILE A 51 -3.35 2.16 4.83
CA ILE A 51 -4.06 3.16 4.06
C ILE A 51 -4.19 4.40 4.94
N HIS A 52 -3.72 5.54 4.45
CA HIS A 52 -3.91 6.82 5.11
C HIS A 52 -4.84 7.68 4.26
N ARG A 53 -6.06 7.93 4.73
CA ARG A 53 -7.01 8.83 4.09
C ARG A 53 -6.57 10.27 4.29
N ALA A 54 -6.59 11.07 3.22
CA ALA A 54 -6.33 12.49 3.32
C ALA A 54 -7.49 13.18 4.04
N ASN A 55 -7.19 13.90 5.11
CA ASN A 55 -8.17 14.64 5.92
C ASN A 55 -7.92 16.16 5.93
N GLY A 56 -6.86 16.64 5.28
CA GLY A 56 -6.46 18.05 5.25
C GLY A 56 -5.85 18.58 6.55
N ILE A 57 -5.69 17.73 7.57
CA ILE A 57 -5.09 18.06 8.87
C ILE A 57 -3.71 17.40 8.99
N ASN A 58 -3.63 16.11 8.70
CA ASN A 58 -2.41 15.33 8.71
C ASN A 58 -1.93 15.12 7.26
N PRO A 59 -0.65 15.43 6.96
CA PRO A 59 -0.11 15.17 5.62
C PRO A 59 -0.06 13.67 5.35
N LEU A 60 -0.26 13.29 4.09
CA LEU A 60 0.01 11.93 3.64
C LEU A 60 1.53 11.64 3.73
N PRO A 61 1.94 10.38 3.96
CA PRO A 61 3.34 10.00 4.00
C PRO A 61 4.16 10.44 2.78
N ILE A 62 3.58 10.44 1.58
CA ILE A 62 4.21 10.94 0.35
C ILE A 62 4.47 12.45 0.41
N GLU A 63 3.56 13.23 1.00
CA GLU A 63 3.75 14.67 1.21
C GLU A 63 4.92 14.92 2.15
N GLU A 64 5.03 14.16 3.24
CA GLU A 64 6.18 14.25 4.16
C GLU A 64 7.49 13.77 3.51
N ALA A 65 7.41 12.72 2.69
CA ALA A 65 8.57 12.06 2.11
C ALA A 65 9.23 12.86 0.99
N VAL A 66 8.44 13.49 0.11
CA VAL A 66 8.96 14.16 -1.08
C VAL A 66 8.51 15.61 -1.25
N GLY A 67 7.60 16.13 -0.39
CA GLY A 67 7.11 17.51 -0.50
C GLY A 67 8.17 18.59 -0.35
N TYR A 68 9.25 18.30 0.41
CA TYR A 68 10.40 19.20 0.51
C TYR A 68 11.31 19.18 -0.74
N MET A 69 11.21 18.15 -1.57
CA MET A 69 11.92 18.05 -2.86
C MET A 69 11.08 18.63 -4.00
N ASP A 70 9.75 18.46 -3.94
CA ASP A 70 8.81 18.96 -4.93
C ASP A 70 7.44 19.26 -4.29
N ASN A 71 7.16 20.54 -4.08
CA ASN A 71 5.97 20.99 -3.35
C ASN A 71 4.64 20.75 -4.10
N ARG A 72 4.68 20.42 -5.39
CA ARG A 72 3.48 20.18 -6.20
C ARG A 72 2.65 19.00 -5.70
N ILE A 73 3.26 18.06 -4.96
CA ILE A 73 2.55 16.95 -4.32
C ILE A 73 1.44 17.42 -3.37
N HIS A 74 1.65 18.53 -2.64
CA HIS A 74 0.66 19.06 -1.70
C HIS A 74 -0.61 19.55 -2.41
N ALA A 75 -0.44 20.25 -3.53
CA ALA A 75 -1.56 20.67 -4.36
C ALA A 75 -2.31 19.46 -4.94
N MET A 76 -1.57 18.47 -5.46
CA MET A 76 -2.17 17.25 -6.01
C MET A 76 -3.03 16.48 -5.00
N VAL A 77 -2.57 16.37 -3.75
CA VAL A 77 -3.34 15.76 -2.66
C VAL A 77 -4.54 16.63 -2.31
N SER A 78 -4.32 17.92 -2.04
CA SER A 78 -5.37 18.85 -1.62
C SER A 78 -6.52 18.96 -2.64
N GLU A 79 -6.23 18.95 -3.93
CA GLU A 79 -7.24 19.01 -5.00
C GLU A 79 -8.12 17.75 -5.05
N ARG A 80 -7.60 16.61 -4.61
CA ARG A 80 -8.31 15.31 -4.63
C ARG A 80 -9.00 14.98 -3.31
N THR A 81 -8.57 15.58 -2.20
CA THR A 81 -9.17 15.38 -0.86
C THR A 81 -10.70 15.51 -0.83
N PRO A 82 -11.34 16.53 -1.45
CA PRO A 82 -12.80 16.66 -1.43
C PRO A 82 -13.54 15.47 -2.05
N ASN A 83 -12.93 14.79 -3.02
CA ASN A 83 -13.50 13.62 -3.71
C ASN A 83 -13.07 12.29 -3.08
N GLY A 84 -12.37 12.33 -1.94
CA GLY A 84 -11.82 11.16 -1.27
C GLY A 84 -10.52 10.68 -1.92
N THR A 85 -9.38 10.98 -1.28
CA THR A 85 -8.08 10.42 -1.66
C THR A 85 -7.33 9.91 -0.43
N GLY A 86 -6.30 9.12 -0.66
CA GLY A 86 -5.37 8.70 0.38
C GLY A 86 -4.08 8.15 -0.20
N GLU A 87 -3.33 7.44 0.63
CA GLU A 87 -2.10 6.75 0.22
C GLU A 87 -2.08 5.31 0.71
N LEU A 88 -1.72 4.37 -0.17
CA LEU A 88 -1.27 3.04 0.21
C LEU A 88 0.23 3.09 0.52
N CYS A 89 0.57 2.89 1.78
CA CYS A 89 1.92 3.04 2.30
C CYS A 89 2.29 1.93 3.29
N GLY A 90 3.57 1.85 3.67
CA GLY A 90 4.05 0.90 4.67
C GLY A 90 3.74 -0.56 4.32
N VAL A 91 3.83 -0.93 3.04
CA VAL A 91 3.61 -2.32 2.59
C VAL A 91 4.86 -3.14 2.87
N TRP A 92 4.72 -4.21 3.66
CA TRP A 92 5.81 -5.11 4.00
C TRP A 92 5.32 -6.56 4.11
N ASN A 93 6.24 -7.51 3.96
CA ASN A 93 6.04 -8.91 4.27
C ASN A 93 7.29 -9.48 4.93
N SER A 94 7.12 -10.47 5.80
CA SER A 94 8.21 -11.22 6.41
C SER A 94 8.87 -12.13 5.37
N TRP A 95 10.09 -12.56 5.70
CA TRP A 95 10.79 -13.59 4.92
C TRP A 95 10.07 -14.94 4.94
N GLU A 96 9.31 -15.24 5.98
CA GLU A 96 8.61 -16.53 6.15
C GLU A 96 7.58 -16.78 5.05
N ILE A 97 6.96 -15.71 4.53
CA ILE A 97 5.97 -15.81 3.45
C ILE A 97 6.51 -15.29 2.11
N ALA A 98 7.79 -14.94 2.05
CA ALA A 98 8.42 -14.50 0.82
C ALA A 98 8.37 -15.62 -0.22
N GLY A 99 7.92 -15.28 -1.43
CA GLY A 99 7.78 -16.24 -2.52
C GLY A 99 6.48 -17.04 -2.52
N LEU A 100 5.69 -17.09 -1.43
CA LEU A 100 4.48 -17.93 -1.36
C LEU A 100 3.26 -17.42 -2.14
N GLY A 101 3.31 -16.18 -2.65
CA GLY A 101 2.19 -15.55 -3.36
C GLY A 101 1.27 -14.70 -2.47
N VAL A 102 1.30 -14.86 -1.14
CA VAL A 102 0.55 -14.02 -0.16
C VAL A 102 1.26 -12.68 0.14
N GLY A 103 2.35 -12.38 -0.56
CA GLY A 103 3.19 -11.21 -0.28
C GLY A 103 2.59 -9.87 -0.69
N SER A 104 3.45 -8.86 -0.85
CA SER A 104 3.07 -7.47 -1.12
C SER A 104 2.07 -7.26 -2.26
N LEU A 105 2.09 -8.08 -3.33
CA LEU A 105 1.13 -7.97 -4.43
C LEU A 105 -0.30 -8.37 -4.03
N PHE A 106 -0.48 -9.47 -3.32
CA PHE A 106 -1.79 -9.90 -2.83
C PHE A 106 -2.32 -8.92 -1.78
N LEU A 107 -1.47 -8.55 -0.83
CA LEU A 107 -1.82 -7.58 0.20
C LEU A 107 -2.21 -6.21 -0.38
N SER A 108 -1.52 -5.76 -1.43
CA SER A 108 -1.88 -4.51 -2.12
C SER A 108 -3.28 -4.60 -2.74
N GLN A 109 -3.68 -5.74 -3.29
CA GLN A 109 -5.03 -5.93 -3.85
C GLN A 109 -6.10 -5.81 -2.77
N VAL A 110 -5.91 -6.48 -1.63
CA VAL A 110 -6.81 -6.37 -0.47
C VAL A 110 -6.88 -4.92 0.03
N SER A 111 -5.75 -4.21 0.04
CA SER A 111 -5.68 -2.81 0.49
C SER A 111 -6.37 -1.84 -0.45
N VAL A 112 -6.26 -2.05 -1.77
CA VAL A 112 -6.96 -1.26 -2.79
C VAL A 112 -8.46 -1.51 -2.72
N ALA A 113 -8.88 -2.74 -2.46
CA ALA A 113 -10.29 -3.07 -2.21
C ALA A 113 -10.82 -2.32 -0.98
N LEU A 114 -10.12 -2.40 0.16
CA LEU A 114 -10.48 -1.66 1.38
C LEU A 114 -10.53 -0.14 1.12
N SER A 115 -9.56 0.41 0.37
CA SER A 115 -9.54 1.84 0.02
C SER A 115 -10.83 2.28 -0.70
N SER A 116 -11.38 1.42 -1.56
CA SER A 116 -12.66 1.69 -2.21
C SER A 116 -13.82 1.66 -1.21
N LEU A 117 -13.83 0.68 -0.29
CA LEU A 117 -14.90 0.51 0.71
C LEU A 117 -14.95 1.68 1.72
N ILE A 118 -13.81 2.32 1.99
CA ILE A 118 -13.73 3.49 2.88
C ILE A 118 -14.00 4.83 2.15
N GLY A 119 -14.41 4.77 0.88
CA GLY A 119 -14.84 5.94 0.10
C GLY A 119 -13.69 6.73 -0.56
N LEU A 120 -12.53 6.12 -0.80
CA LEU A 120 -11.48 6.75 -1.61
C LEU A 120 -11.76 6.53 -3.10
N THR A 121 -11.55 7.56 -3.91
CA THR A 121 -11.65 7.53 -5.37
C THR A 121 -10.28 7.48 -6.03
N THR A 122 -9.27 8.08 -5.40
CA THR A 122 -7.86 8.02 -5.82
C THR A 122 -6.94 7.52 -4.72
N LEU A 123 -5.81 6.91 -5.10
CA LEU A 123 -4.82 6.41 -4.14
C LEU A 123 -3.41 6.71 -4.62
N PHE A 124 -2.65 7.43 -3.79
CA PHE A 124 -1.23 7.66 -3.97
C PHE A 124 -0.41 6.48 -3.46
N GLY A 125 0.85 6.40 -3.90
CA GLY A 125 1.85 5.51 -3.35
C GLY A 125 3.25 5.96 -3.71
N LEU A 126 4.22 5.52 -2.92
CA LEU A 126 5.64 5.74 -3.17
C LEU A 126 6.37 4.39 -3.19
N THR A 127 6.84 3.99 -4.37
CA THR A 127 7.34 2.63 -4.62
C THR A 127 8.85 2.59 -4.79
N ALA A 128 9.52 1.60 -4.18
CA ALA A 128 10.91 1.29 -4.50
C ALA A 128 10.99 0.52 -5.84
N PRO A 129 12.15 0.44 -6.50
CA PRO A 129 12.32 -0.27 -7.77
C PRO A 129 11.80 -1.72 -7.72
N ALA A 130 11.98 -2.40 -6.58
CA ALA A 130 11.54 -3.78 -6.38
C ALA A 130 10.00 -3.95 -6.36
N THR A 131 9.24 -2.92 -5.98
CA THR A 131 7.78 -2.98 -5.86
C THR A 131 7.05 -2.21 -6.96
N HIS A 132 7.76 -1.39 -7.74
CA HIS A 132 7.19 -0.58 -8.81
C HIS A 132 6.32 -1.38 -9.80
N ARG A 133 6.81 -2.54 -10.25
CA ARG A 133 6.05 -3.41 -11.16
C ARG A 133 4.72 -3.88 -10.58
N ASN A 134 4.65 -4.11 -9.27
CA ASN A 134 3.42 -4.54 -8.61
C ASN A 134 2.39 -3.40 -8.58
N ALA A 135 2.83 -2.16 -8.33
CA ALA A 135 1.93 -1.01 -8.37
C ALA A 135 1.36 -0.78 -9.78
N VAL A 136 2.18 -0.87 -10.83
CA VAL A 136 1.70 -0.74 -12.22
C VAL A 136 0.69 -1.83 -12.56
N ARG A 137 0.97 -3.10 -12.22
CA ARG A 137 -0.01 -4.20 -12.39
C ARG A 137 -1.30 -3.97 -11.59
N GLY A 138 -1.20 -3.29 -10.44
CA GLY A 138 -2.31 -2.90 -9.58
C GLY A 138 -3.12 -1.71 -10.10
N GLY A 139 -2.77 -1.13 -11.24
CA GLY A 139 -3.50 -0.02 -11.84
C GLY A 139 -3.03 1.36 -11.42
N PHE A 140 -1.80 1.47 -10.95
CA PHE A 140 -1.17 2.76 -10.69
C PHE A 140 -0.35 3.20 -11.90
N ARG A 141 -0.47 4.47 -12.28
CA ARG A 141 0.47 5.13 -13.19
C ARG A 141 1.54 5.86 -12.40
N VAL A 142 2.66 6.17 -13.06
CA VAL A 142 3.66 7.09 -12.52
C VAL A 142 3.12 8.52 -12.55
N ILE A 143 3.37 9.27 -11.48
CA ILE A 143 3.11 10.72 -11.41
C ILE A 143 4.32 11.42 -12.04
N THR A 144 4.35 11.50 -13.37
CA THR A 144 5.48 12.08 -14.11
C THR A 144 5.60 13.60 -13.93
N GLU A 145 4.56 14.22 -13.36
CA GLU A 145 4.46 15.66 -13.13
C GLU A 145 5.36 16.15 -11.99
N ILE A 146 5.86 15.27 -11.12
CA ILE A 146 6.70 15.61 -9.96
C ILE A 146 8.05 14.89 -9.98
N GLY A 147 9.05 15.45 -9.31
CA GLY A 147 10.41 14.90 -9.28
C GLY A 147 11.04 14.76 -10.67
N ILE A 148 11.89 13.75 -10.84
CA ILE A 148 12.53 13.43 -12.12
C ILE A 148 11.68 12.39 -12.84
N ASN A 149 10.64 12.85 -13.54
CA ASN A 149 9.63 11.99 -14.18
C ASN A 149 9.00 10.99 -13.19
N GLY A 150 8.61 11.49 -12.02
CA GLY A 150 8.03 10.72 -10.92
C GLY A 150 9.05 10.07 -9.98
N ARG A 151 10.35 10.20 -10.25
CA ARG A 151 11.42 9.59 -9.44
C ARG A 151 12.05 10.59 -8.48
N PHE A 152 12.39 10.10 -7.29
CA PHE A 152 13.03 10.84 -6.21
C PHE A 152 14.20 10.04 -5.64
N TYR A 153 15.24 10.73 -5.16
CA TYR A 153 16.31 10.13 -4.37
C TYR A 153 15.88 10.04 -2.91
N TYR A 154 15.10 9.01 -2.58
CA TYR A 154 14.47 8.80 -1.28
C TYR A 154 14.52 7.31 -0.90
N PRO A 155 14.72 6.96 0.39
CA PRO A 155 14.89 7.85 1.55
C PRO A 155 16.31 8.41 1.76
N LYS A 156 17.27 8.01 0.91
CA LYS A 156 18.66 8.48 0.93
C LYS A 156 19.20 8.52 -0.50
N GLU A 157 20.34 9.18 -0.70
CA GLU A 157 20.88 9.54 -2.03
C GLU A 157 21.16 8.35 -2.95
N ASP A 158 21.48 7.17 -2.40
CA ASP A 158 21.76 5.95 -3.15
C ASP A 158 20.51 5.11 -3.45
N LEU A 159 19.34 5.52 -2.93
CA LEU A 159 18.07 4.86 -3.16
C LEU A 159 17.14 5.75 -4.00
N THR A 160 16.26 5.10 -4.75
CA THR A 160 15.24 5.82 -5.51
C THR A 160 13.86 5.32 -5.14
N ALA A 161 12.89 6.23 -5.20
CA ALA A 161 11.48 5.90 -5.10
C ALA A 161 10.71 6.56 -6.25
N THR A 162 9.65 5.91 -6.71
CA THR A 162 8.78 6.38 -7.78
C THR A 162 7.40 6.67 -7.21
N ALA A 163 6.96 7.92 -7.34
CA ALA A 163 5.63 8.36 -7.00
C ALA A 163 4.62 7.83 -8.03
N VAL A 164 3.55 7.22 -7.52
CA VAL A 164 2.52 6.58 -8.33
C VAL A 164 1.13 6.95 -7.82
N ILE A 165 0.14 6.91 -8.70
CA ILE A 165 -1.26 7.18 -8.38
C ILE A 165 -2.18 6.25 -9.18
N THR A 166 -3.29 5.84 -8.58
CA THR A 166 -4.45 5.37 -9.33
C THR A 166 -5.52 6.46 -9.29
N ASP A 167 -5.94 6.94 -10.47
CA ASP A 167 -6.92 8.03 -10.59
C ASP A 167 -8.37 7.54 -10.51
N GLU A 168 -8.60 6.21 -10.50
CA GLU A 168 -9.95 5.64 -10.51
C GLU A 168 -9.99 4.28 -9.79
N LEU A 169 -10.23 4.31 -8.47
CA LEU A 169 -10.37 3.11 -7.63
C LEU A 169 -11.65 2.31 -7.91
N GLU A 170 -12.67 2.95 -8.48
CA GLU A 170 -13.94 2.29 -8.77
C GLU A 170 -13.75 1.18 -9.81
N ASN A 171 -13.14 1.54 -10.96
CA ASN A 171 -13.04 0.68 -12.14
C ASN A 171 -11.63 0.17 -12.43
N LEU A 172 -10.58 0.79 -11.86
CA LEU A 172 -9.18 0.40 -12.03
C LEU A 172 -8.79 0.13 -13.49
N PRO A 173 -9.01 1.08 -14.42
CA PRO A 173 -8.84 0.85 -15.86
C PRO A 173 -7.42 0.46 -16.25
N LEU A 174 -6.42 0.84 -15.44
CA LEU A 174 -5.01 0.53 -15.69
C LEU A 174 -4.54 -0.78 -15.05
N ALA A 175 -5.33 -1.41 -14.18
CA ALA A 175 -4.97 -2.68 -13.57
C ALA A 175 -5.00 -3.80 -14.62
N ILE A 176 -4.17 -4.82 -14.44
CA ILE A 176 -4.31 -6.03 -15.27
C ILE A 176 -5.57 -6.80 -14.85
N ASP A 177 -6.18 -7.54 -15.78
CA ASP A 177 -7.50 -8.17 -15.56
C ASP A 177 -7.52 -9.10 -14.34
N GLU A 178 -6.49 -9.93 -14.16
CA GLU A 178 -6.35 -10.81 -12.99
C GLU A 178 -6.44 -10.02 -11.66
N VAL A 179 -5.68 -8.93 -11.57
CA VAL A 179 -5.62 -8.08 -10.37
C VAL A 179 -6.93 -7.33 -10.17
N ARG A 180 -7.49 -6.76 -11.25
CA ARG A 180 -8.77 -6.05 -11.22
C ARG A 180 -9.90 -6.96 -10.73
N ASN A 181 -9.99 -8.17 -11.29
CA ASN A 181 -11.03 -9.14 -10.94
C ASN A 181 -10.94 -9.58 -9.47
N ASN A 182 -9.73 -9.79 -8.95
CA ASN A 182 -9.53 -10.09 -7.52
C ASN A 182 -9.99 -8.94 -6.65
N ILE A 183 -9.58 -7.70 -6.96
CA ILE A 183 -9.99 -6.51 -6.21
C ILE A 183 -11.51 -6.35 -6.22
N PHE A 184 -12.17 -6.58 -7.36
CA PHE A 184 -13.63 -6.56 -7.46
C PHE A 184 -14.30 -7.65 -6.64
N SER A 185 -13.73 -8.87 -6.62
CA SER A 185 -14.19 -9.94 -5.71
C SER A 185 -14.13 -9.50 -4.25
N PHE A 186 -13.01 -8.88 -3.84
CA PHE A 186 -12.81 -8.41 -2.46
C PHE A 186 -13.77 -7.28 -2.09
N LYS A 187 -14.09 -6.37 -3.03
CA LYS A 187 -15.10 -5.31 -2.85
C LYS A 187 -16.52 -5.90 -2.71
N ALA A 188 -16.87 -6.88 -3.55
CA ALA A 188 -18.20 -7.48 -3.57
C ALA A 188 -18.46 -8.38 -2.37
N ASN A 189 -17.42 -9.06 -1.87
CA ASN A 189 -17.50 -9.91 -0.69
C ASN A 189 -16.32 -9.65 0.27
N PRO A 190 -16.39 -8.63 1.14
CA PRO A 190 -15.28 -8.23 2.00
C PRO A 190 -14.93 -9.25 3.09
N LYS A 191 -15.77 -10.28 3.30
CA LYS A 191 -15.51 -11.43 4.17
C LYS A 191 -15.52 -12.71 3.35
N GLN A 192 -14.34 -13.22 2.97
CA GLN A 192 -14.25 -14.37 2.09
C GLN A 192 -13.02 -15.24 2.36
N ILE A 193 -13.11 -16.50 1.94
CA ILE A 193 -11.94 -17.37 1.78
C ILE A 193 -11.52 -17.29 0.31
N PHE A 194 -10.28 -16.93 0.06
CA PHE A 194 -9.71 -16.80 -1.28
C PHE A 194 -8.53 -17.76 -1.43
N GLN A 195 -8.55 -18.58 -2.47
CA GLN A 195 -7.47 -19.53 -2.74
C GLN A 195 -6.43 -18.90 -3.65
N ILE A 196 -5.17 -18.91 -3.22
CA ILE A 196 -4.05 -18.53 -4.07
C ILE A 196 -3.21 -19.78 -4.42
N PRO A 197 -2.68 -19.88 -5.66
CA PRO A 197 -1.72 -20.92 -5.97
C PRO A 197 -0.49 -20.80 -5.07
N ASN A 198 -0.10 -21.91 -4.45
CA ASN A 198 1.15 -21.98 -3.74
C ASN A 198 2.28 -21.97 -4.77
N LYS A 199 3.26 -21.08 -4.60
CA LYS A 199 4.41 -21.04 -5.52
C LYS A 199 5.53 -22.01 -5.15
N ALA A 200 5.45 -22.65 -3.99
CA ALA A 200 6.42 -23.62 -3.51
C ALA A 200 6.04 -25.08 -3.84
N ASN A 201 4.79 -25.35 -4.22
CA ASN A 201 4.30 -26.67 -4.60
C ASN A 201 3.04 -26.54 -5.48
N ASP A 202 2.53 -27.65 -6.03
CA ASP A 202 1.31 -27.66 -6.88
C ASP A 202 -0.02 -27.49 -6.08
N GLY A 203 0.05 -27.00 -4.84
CA GLY A 203 -1.08 -26.81 -3.95
C GLY A 203 -1.64 -25.38 -3.95
N PHE A 204 -2.55 -25.13 -3.02
CA PHE A 204 -3.16 -23.82 -2.80
C PHE A 204 -2.98 -23.38 -1.35
N ILE A 205 -3.03 -22.07 -1.13
CA ILE A 205 -3.09 -21.46 0.20
C ILE A 205 -4.46 -20.81 0.33
N ASP A 206 -5.21 -21.20 1.35
CA ASP A 206 -6.47 -20.55 1.70
C ASP A 206 -6.17 -19.29 2.50
N VAL A 207 -6.63 -18.15 2.00
CA VAL A 207 -6.49 -16.86 2.66
C VAL A 207 -7.85 -16.38 3.13
N HIS A 208 -7.99 -16.22 4.44
CA HIS A 208 -9.20 -15.67 5.07
C HIS A 208 -9.09 -14.15 5.04
N ILE A 209 -9.95 -13.51 4.26
CA ILE A 209 -10.03 -12.05 4.11
C ILE A 209 -11.20 -11.56 4.95
N ASP A 210 -10.96 -10.62 5.84
CA ASP A 210 -11.98 -9.80 6.51
C ASP A 210 -11.56 -8.33 6.44
N ILE A 211 -12.19 -7.59 5.55
CA ILE A 211 -12.01 -6.14 5.36
C ILE A 211 -13.33 -5.37 5.43
N ALA A 212 -14.36 -5.97 6.05
CA ALA A 212 -15.60 -5.26 6.30
C ALA A 212 -15.41 -4.24 7.44
N LEU A 213 -15.95 -3.04 7.27
CA LEU A 213 -15.98 -1.99 8.29
C LEU A 213 -17.27 -1.98 9.09
#